data_AF-A0A942MXQ1-F1
#
_entry.id   AF-A0A942MXQ1-F1
#
_cell.length_a   1.000
_cell.length_b   1.000
_cell.length_c   1.000
_cell.angle_alpha   90.00
_cell.angle_beta   90.00
_cell.angle_gamma   90.00
#
_symmetry.space_group_name_H-M   'P 1'
#
loop_
_entity.id
_entity.type
_entity.pdbx_description
1 polymer ?
#
loop_
_entity_poly.entity_id
_entity_poly.type
_entity_poly.pdbx_seq_one_letter_code
_entity_poly.pdbx_strand_id
1 'polypeptide(L)'
;MSELINNREHRQKMLKEMITDLHSGQSVESVKERFKELLEHVGATEISAMEQMLIEEGMPAEEIKRLCDVHTAVFKDSLDVQEQAEVLQGHPIHTFKEENKALSKVIANIEAIVSEISTATTGADVAPLLQKWRDHHESLLTLEKHFSRKENIIFPYLEKNGITGPPKVMWSLHDEIRRDLKNITSLLQDSDTLADKRLTREITDHVIPTLNTIKELFYKEENILFPMCLETLAPDEWEEVYSQSDDIGYSLITPKPWTADAKGKSADVTQALGFIKLDTGFFTTEQLNSMLKTLPFDITFVDKDDIVRYFSAGKERIFPRTPAIIGRNVENCHPPDSVHVVERIVDDFKNNRREHADFWIQMQGMFVYIRYFPVRNENGEYLGVLEVTQNIKHIRTLDGEKRILDEQ
;
A
#
# COMPACT_ATOMS: atom_id res chain seq x y z
N MET A 1 -17.80 -19.79 -31.25
CA MET A 1 -16.84 -18.79 -30.74
C MET A 1 -17.06 -17.40 -31.32
N SER A 2 -17.52 -17.22 -32.57
CA SER A 2 -17.73 -15.87 -33.13
C SER A 2 -18.95 -15.12 -32.59
N GLU A 3 -20.05 -15.79 -32.22
CA GLU A 3 -21.26 -15.10 -31.72
C GLU A 3 -21.08 -14.46 -30.32
N LEU A 4 -20.30 -15.08 -29.44
CA LEU A 4 -19.98 -14.53 -28.11
C LEU A 4 -19.03 -13.32 -28.20
N ILE A 5 -18.08 -13.36 -29.14
CA ILE A 5 -17.14 -12.26 -29.41
C ILE A 5 -17.88 -11.08 -30.05
N ASN A 6 -18.78 -11.34 -31.01
CA ASN A 6 -19.61 -10.31 -31.65
C ASN A 6 -20.50 -9.56 -30.65
N ASN A 7 -21.01 -10.26 -29.64
CA ASN A 7 -21.88 -9.65 -28.62
C ASN A 7 -21.07 -8.76 -27.66
N ARG A 8 -19.83 -9.14 -27.31
CA ARG A 8 -18.95 -8.34 -26.43
C ARG A 8 -18.47 -7.05 -27.09
N GLU A 9 -17.95 -7.11 -28.32
CA GLU A 9 -17.50 -5.92 -29.04
C GLU A 9 -18.66 -4.95 -29.33
N HIS A 10 -19.86 -5.48 -29.62
CA HIS A 10 -21.05 -4.67 -29.85
C HIS A 10 -21.50 -3.93 -28.58
N ARG A 11 -21.49 -4.60 -27.41
CA ARG A 11 -21.79 -3.97 -26.11
C ARG A 11 -20.78 -2.89 -25.75
N GLN A 12 -19.49 -3.15 -25.97
CA GLN A 12 -18.44 -2.17 -25.73
C GLN A 12 -18.63 -0.89 -26.58
N LYS A 13 -19.03 -1.05 -27.84
CA LYS A 13 -19.32 0.08 -28.73
C LYS A 13 -20.54 0.89 -28.26
N MET A 14 -21.62 0.23 -27.86
CA MET A 14 -22.84 0.88 -27.35
C MET A 14 -22.56 1.67 -26.06
N LEU A 15 -21.82 1.08 -25.12
CA LEU A 15 -21.38 1.76 -23.89
C LEU A 15 -20.50 2.97 -24.20
N LYS A 16 -19.56 2.85 -25.15
CA LYS A 16 -18.72 3.98 -25.58
C LYS A 16 -19.54 5.15 -26.16
N GLU A 17 -20.54 4.85 -26.97
CA GLU A 17 -21.46 5.88 -27.50
C GLU A 17 -22.23 6.57 -26.36
N MET A 18 -22.72 5.83 -25.37
CA MET A 18 -23.43 6.39 -24.21
C MET A 18 -22.52 7.24 -23.31
N ILE A 19 -21.26 6.86 -23.13
CA ILE A 19 -20.26 7.64 -22.42
C ILE A 19 -19.95 8.95 -23.16
N THR A 20 -19.85 8.88 -24.48
CA THR A 20 -19.67 10.07 -25.34
C THR A 20 -20.90 10.99 -25.28
N ASP A 21 -22.11 10.43 -25.23
CA ASP A 21 -23.36 11.18 -25.08
C ASP A 21 -23.40 11.96 -23.74
N LEU A 22 -22.97 11.35 -22.63
CA LEU A 22 -22.83 12.02 -21.34
C LEU A 22 -21.82 13.19 -21.40
N HIS A 23 -20.68 12.98 -22.07
CA HIS A 23 -19.67 14.03 -22.26
C HIS A 23 -20.18 15.19 -23.14
N SER A 24 -21.08 14.91 -24.07
CA SER A 24 -21.73 15.94 -24.91
C SER A 24 -22.78 16.78 -24.17
N GLY A 25 -23.00 16.53 -22.87
CA GLY A 25 -23.89 17.31 -22.00
C GLY A 25 -25.29 16.72 -21.85
N GLN A 26 -25.52 15.46 -22.24
CA GLN A 26 -26.78 14.79 -21.94
C GLN A 26 -26.92 14.49 -20.45
N SER A 27 -28.15 14.58 -19.94
CA SER A 27 -28.47 14.27 -18.53
C SER A 27 -28.30 12.78 -18.23
N VAL A 28 -27.89 12.44 -17.01
CA VAL A 28 -27.79 11.05 -16.55
C VAL A 28 -29.11 10.29 -16.75
N GLU A 29 -30.24 10.97 -16.53
CA GLU A 29 -31.58 10.44 -16.69
C GLU A 29 -31.90 9.99 -18.13
N SER A 30 -31.40 10.70 -19.15
CA SER A 30 -31.69 10.39 -20.55
C SER A 30 -30.92 9.18 -21.07
N VAL A 31 -29.80 8.83 -20.42
CA VAL A 31 -28.97 7.68 -20.80
C VAL A 31 -29.27 6.46 -19.91
N LYS A 32 -29.94 6.67 -18.76
CA LYS A 32 -30.24 5.65 -17.75
C LYS A 32 -31.04 4.45 -18.30
N GLU A 33 -32.07 4.67 -19.13
CA GLU A 33 -32.85 3.57 -19.72
C GLU A 33 -32.04 2.75 -20.73
N ARG A 34 -31.26 3.41 -21.60
CA ARG A 34 -30.35 2.75 -22.57
C ARG A 34 -29.23 1.98 -21.87
N PHE A 35 -28.72 2.53 -20.77
CA PHE A 35 -27.76 1.84 -19.90
C PHE A 35 -28.41 0.61 -19.27
N LYS A 36 -29.60 0.72 -18.69
CA LYS A 36 -30.27 -0.39 -18.00
C LYS A 36 -30.49 -1.61 -18.91
N GLU A 37 -30.97 -1.42 -20.14
CA GLU A 37 -31.16 -2.52 -21.10
C GLU A 37 -29.84 -3.19 -21.53
N LEU A 38 -28.77 -2.41 -21.69
CA LEU A 38 -27.47 -2.96 -22.08
C LEU A 38 -26.79 -3.71 -20.94
N LEU A 39 -27.07 -3.30 -19.69
CA LEU A 39 -26.40 -3.77 -18.48
C LEU A 39 -27.06 -4.96 -17.79
N GLU A 40 -28.28 -5.36 -18.18
CA GLU A 40 -28.89 -6.64 -17.73
C GLU A 40 -28.01 -7.86 -18.01
N HIS A 41 -26.96 -7.71 -18.83
CA HIS A 41 -26.05 -8.76 -19.25
C HIS A 41 -24.56 -8.45 -19.02
N VAL A 42 -24.22 -7.37 -18.30
CA VAL A 42 -22.84 -6.89 -18.12
C VAL A 42 -22.47 -6.92 -16.64
N GLY A 43 -21.42 -7.67 -16.29
CA GLY A 43 -20.89 -7.76 -14.91
C GLY A 43 -19.91 -6.64 -14.57
N ALA A 44 -19.65 -6.42 -13.28
CA ALA A 44 -18.73 -5.39 -12.76
C ALA A 44 -17.34 -5.42 -13.43
N THR A 45 -16.82 -6.61 -13.75
CA THR A 45 -15.52 -6.79 -14.42
C THR A 45 -15.52 -6.37 -15.89
N GLU A 46 -16.61 -6.52 -16.62
CA GLU A 46 -16.69 -6.08 -18.02
C GLU A 46 -16.72 -4.54 -18.12
N ILE A 47 -17.27 -3.87 -17.10
CA ILE A 47 -17.28 -2.41 -16.97
C ILE A 47 -15.90 -1.87 -16.63
N SER A 48 -15.22 -2.43 -15.64
CA SER A 48 -13.86 -1.97 -15.32
C SER A 48 -12.84 -2.27 -16.42
N ALA A 49 -13.02 -3.36 -17.17
CA ALA A 49 -12.23 -3.60 -18.38
C ALA A 49 -12.46 -2.49 -19.44
N MET A 50 -13.68 -1.98 -19.56
CA MET A 50 -13.96 -0.85 -20.44
C MET A 50 -13.38 0.47 -19.93
N GLU A 51 -13.47 0.75 -18.63
CA GLU A 51 -12.87 1.94 -18.03
C GLU A 51 -11.35 1.97 -18.24
N GLN A 52 -10.70 0.81 -18.11
CA GLN A 52 -9.28 0.65 -18.41
C GLN A 52 -8.96 0.95 -19.88
N MET A 53 -9.80 0.50 -20.83
CA MET A 53 -9.65 0.87 -22.24
C MET A 53 -9.79 2.37 -22.49
N LEU A 54 -10.73 3.05 -21.81
CA LEU A 54 -10.91 4.51 -21.94
C LEU A 54 -9.71 5.29 -21.37
N ILE A 55 -9.09 4.79 -20.30
CA ILE A 55 -7.83 5.32 -19.76
C ILE A 55 -6.71 5.18 -20.79
N GLU A 56 -6.56 4.00 -21.39
CA GLU A 56 -5.53 3.71 -22.39
C GLU A 56 -5.71 4.55 -23.67
N GLU A 57 -6.95 4.91 -24.01
CA GLU A 57 -7.28 5.83 -25.11
C GLU A 57 -7.07 7.32 -24.75
N GLY A 58 -6.63 7.63 -23.52
CA GLY A 58 -6.20 8.98 -23.11
C GLY A 58 -7.27 9.84 -22.44
N MET A 59 -8.33 9.25 -21.90
CA MET A 59 -9.38 9.99 -21.18
C MET A 59 -8.84 10.59 -19.85
N PRO A 60 -9.13 11.87 -19.53
CA PRO A 60 -8.74 12.49 -18.28
C PRO A 60 -9.32 11.80 -17.03
N ALA A 61 -8.52 11.72 -15.96
CA ALA A 61 -8.90 11.07 -14.69
C ALA A 61 -10.15 11.69 -14.02
N GLU A 62 -10.37 13.00 -14.17
CA GLU A 62 -11.56 13.68 -13.63
C GLU A 62 -12.86 13.28 -14.34
N GLU A 63 -12.78 12.99 -15.65
CA GLU A 63 -13.93 12.49 -16.43
C GLU A 63 -14.27 11.04 -16.05
N ILE A 64 -13.24 10.24 -15.77
CA ILE A 64 -13.41 8.86 -15.26
C ILE A 64 -14.10 8.88 -13.89
N LYS A 65 -13.74 9.81 -13.01
CA LYS A 65 -14.42 9.96 -11.70
C LYS A 65 -15.92 10.22 -11.88
N ARG A 66 -16.31 11.13 -12.79
CA ARG A 66 -17.72 11.40 -13.10
C ARG A 66 -18.44 10.16 -13.66
N LEU A 67 -17.78 9.41 -14.53
CA LEU A 67 -18.32 8.16 -15.06
C LEU A 67 -18.58 7.12 -13.96
N CYS A 68 -17.65 6.95 -13.02
CA CYS A 68 -17.84 6.05 -11.88
C CYS A 68 -19.06 6.43 -11.02
N ASP A 69 -19.32 7.73 -10.84
CA ASP A 69 -20.47 8.20 -10.06
C ASP A 69 -21.80 7.97 -10.78
N VAL A 70 -21.85 8.19 -12.11
CA VAL A 70 -23.02 7.87 -12.95
C VAL A 70 -23.28 6.37 -12.97
N HIS A 71 -22.24 5.56 -13.16
CA HIS A 71 -22.36 4.11 -13.12
C HIS A 71 -22.88 3.67 -11.73
N THR A 72 -22.27 4.07 -10.63
CA THR A 72 -22.77 3.66 -9.29
C THR A 72 -24.24 4.03 -9.06
N ALA A 73 -24.69 5.21 -9.53
CA ALA A 73 -26.07 5.67 -9.40
C ALA A 73 -27.08 4.92 -10.29
N VAL A 74 -26.67 4.46 -11.47
CA VAL A 74 -27.51 3.69 -12.41
C VAL A 74 -27.51 2.21 -12.08
N PHE A 75 -26.39 1.69 -11.58
CA PHE A 75 -26.18 0.29 -11.25
C PHE A 75 -26.66 -0.11 -9.87
N LYS A 76 -26.95 0.83 -8.96
CA LYS A 76 -27.40 0.51 -7.60
C LYS A 76 -28.59 -0.47 -7.61
N ASP A 77 -29.56 -0.22 -8.48
CA ASP A 77 -30.76 -1.05 -8.63
C ASP A 77 -30.50 -2.43 -9.29
N SER A 78 -29.38 -2.61 -10.00
CA SER A 78 -29.02 -3.84 -10.73
C SER A 78 -27.96 -4.69 -10.02
N LEU A 79 -27.02 -4.03 -9.32
CA LEU A 79 -26.00 -4.68 -8.47
C LEU A 79 -26.65 -5.29 -7.23
N ASP A 80 -27.71 -4.67 -6.71
CA ASP A 80 -28.50 -5.23 -5.60
C ASP A 80 -29.22 -6.55 -5.98
N VAL A 81 -29.30 -6.89 -7.28
CA VAL A 81 -29.91 -8.13 -7.80
C VAL A 81 -28.88 -9.23 -8.08
N GLN A 82 -27.58 -8.92 -8.11
CA GLN A 82 -26.54 -9.96 -8.26
C GLN A 82 -26.39 -10.75 -6.96
N GLU A 83 -26.44 -12.09 -7.05
CA GLU A 83 -26.10 -12.96 -5.93
C GLU A 83 -24.65 -12.68 -5.51
N GLN A 84 -24.48 -12.13 -4.31
CA GLN A 84 -23.15 -11.94 -3.73
C GLN A 84 -22.51 -13.32 -3.55
N ALA A 85 -21.34 -13.53 -4.15
CA ALA A 85 -20.57 -14.76 -3.96
C ALA A 85 -20.37 -15.01 -2.45
N GLU A 86 -20.77 -16.18 -1.96
CA GLU A 86 -20.51 -16.59 -0.57
C GLU A 86 -19.00 -16.74 -0.38
N VAL A 87 -18.41 -15.78 0.35
CA VAL A 87 -17.00 -15.82 0.69
C VAL A 87 -16.80 -16.61 1.99
N LEU A 88 -15.89 -17.58 1.96
CA LEU A 88 -15.55 -18.38 3.13
C LEU A 88 -15.11 -17.50 4.32
N GLN A 89 -15.51 -17.89 5.53
CA GLN A 89 -15.09 -17.19 6.74
C GLN A 89 -13.56 -17.18 6.86
N GLY A 90 -13.01 -16.04 7.25
CA GLY A 90 -11.56 -15.83 7.39
C GLY A 90 -10.86 -15.39 6.09
N HIS A 91 -11.46 -15.60 4.93
CA HIS A 91 -10.91 -15.09 3.66
C HIS A 91 -10.68 -13.57 3.74
N PRO A 92 -9.64 -13.00 3.10
CA PRO A 92 -9.38 -11.56 3.14
C PRO A 92 -10.60 -10.69 2.81
N ILE A 93 -11.32 -10.99 1.72
CA ILE A 93 -12.57 -10.28 1.37
C ILE A 93 -13.66 -10.38 2.45
N HIS A 94 -13.86 -11.55 3.06
CA HIS A 94 -14.82 -11.69 4.17
C HIS A 94 -14.42 -10.77 5.33
N THR A 95 -13.12 -10.68 5.61
CA THR A 95 -12.57 -9.80 6.64
C THR A 95 -12.85 -8.33 6.33
N PHE A 96 -12.61 -7.87 5.10
CA PHE A 96 -12.95 -6.50 4.68
C PHE A 96 -14.46 -6.21 4.78
N LYS A 97 -15.33 -7.15 4.40
CA LYS A 97 -16.79 -7.00 4.56
C LYS A 97 -17.21 -6.87 6.03
N GLU A 98 -16.63 -7.66 6.93
CA GLU A 98 -16.94 -7.55 8.36
C GLU A 98 -16.40 -6.24 8.97
N GLU A 99 -15.29 -5.70 8.46
CA GLU A 99 -14.84 -4.36 8.82
C GLU A 99 -15.82 -3.28 8.36
N ASN A 100 -16.27 -3.32 7.09
CA ASN A 100 -17.26 -2.38 6.56
C ASN A 100 -18.54 -2.37 7.41
N LYS A 101 -18.99 -3.56 7.81
CA LYS A 101 -20.14 -3.72 8.70
C LYS A 101 -19.89 -3.17 10.11
N ALA A 102 -18.71 -3.38 10.68
CA ALA A 102 -18.35 -2.83 11.99
C ALA A 102 -18.26 -1.31 11.96
N LEU A 103 -17.58 -0.75 10.96
CA LEU A 103 -17.44 0.69 10.72
C LEU A 103 -18.80 1.35 10.42
N SER A 104 -19.66 0.69 9.65
CA SER A 104 -21.02 1.19 9.37
C SER A 104 -21.86 1.35 10.65
N LYS A 105 -21.68 0.46 11.65
CA LYS A 105 -22.33 0.62 12.96
C LYS A 105 -21.78 1.83 13.72
N VAL A 106 -20.46 2.08 13.65
CA VAL A 106 -19.84 3.27 14.24
C VAL A 106 -20.39 4.54 13.58
N ILE A 107 -20.47 4.56 12.24
CA ILE A 107 -21.05 5.68 11.49
C ILE A 107 -22.50 5.93 11.93
N ALA A 108 -23.34 4.91 12.01
CA ALA A 108 -24.73 5.05 12.44
C ALA A 108 -24.87 5.64 13.86
N ASN A 109 -23.97 5.25 14.77
CA ASN A 109 -23.94 5.83 16.12
C ASN A 109 -23.53 7.31 16.10
N ILE A 110 -22.53 7.67 15.28
CA ILE A 110 -22.13 9.07 15.10
C ILE A 110 -23.30 9.88 14.53
N GLU A 111 -23.98 9.38 13.49
CA GLU A 111 -25.13 10.04 12.87
C GLU A 111 -26.26 10.32 13.88
N ALA A 112 -26.56 9.36 14.73
CA ALA A 112 -27.54 9.54 15.80
C ALA A 112 -27.12 10.63 16.79
N ILE A 113 -25.85 10.63 17.22
CA ILE A 113 -25.30 11.62 18.17
C ILE A 113 -25.32 13.03 17.55
N VAL A 114 -24.83 13.20 16.32
CA VAL A 114 -24.77 14.51 15.69
C VAL A 114 -26.16 15.04 15.33
N SER A 115 -27.14 14.17 15.09
CA SER A 115 -28.55 14.55 14.95
C SER A 115 -29.13 15.09 16.27
N GLU A 116 -28.81 14.46 17.41
CA GLU A 116 -29.20 14.94 18.73
C GLU A 116 -28.55 16.31 19.05
N ILE A 117 -27.25 16.46 18.76
CA ILE A 117 -26.54 17.74 18.91
C ILE A 117 -27.17 18.83 18.03
N SER A 118 -27.52 18.50 16.78
CA SER A 118 -28.08 19.46 15.82
C SER A 118 -29.50 19.94 16.19
N THR A 119 -30.23 19.16 16.98
CA THR A 119 -31.57 19.50 17.46
C THR A 119 -31.59 20.10 18.86
N ALA A 120 -30.44 20.11 19.55
CA ALA A 120 -30.30 20.72 20.87
C ALA A 120 -30.55 22.23 20.82
N THR A 121 -31.14 22.77 21.89
CA THR A 121 -31.32 24.23 22.02
C THR A 121 -29.96 24.90 22.16
N THR A 122 -29.73 26.02 21.48
CA THR A 122 -28.48 26.80 21.62
C THR A 122 -28.21 27.13 23.09
N GLY A 123 -26.99 26.81 23.56
CA GLY A 123 -26.57 26.95 24.95
C GLY A 123 -26.87 25.74 25.84
N ALA A 124 -27.46 24.66 25.31
CA ALA A 124 -27.58 23.39 26.03
C ALA A 124 -26.21 22.73 26.18
N ASP A 125 -25.96 22.08 27.32
CA ASP A 125 -24.76 21.28 27.54
C ASP A 125 -24.83 19.99 26.72
N VAL A 126 -23.90 19.88 25.76
CA VAL A 126 -23.74 18.71 24.89
C VAL A 126 -22.41 18.01 25.13
N ALA A 127 -21.68 18.35 26.20
CA ALA A 127 -20.41 17.70 26.54
C ALA A 127 -20.52 16.16 26.60
N PRO A 128 -21.58 15.54 27.17
CA PRO A 128 -21.72 14.09 27.17
C PRO A 128 -21.88 13.49 25.76
N LEU A 129 -22.54 14.20 24.85
CA LEU A 129 -22.72 13.78 23.45
C LEU A 129 -21.42 13.94 22.67
N LEU A 130 -20.71 15.05 22.87
CA LEU A 130 -19.40 15.28 22.27
C LEU A 130 -18.38 14.22 22.71
N GLN A 131 -18.38 13.81 23.98
CA GLN A 131 -17.49 12.75 24.43
C GLN A 131 -17.80 11.42 23.74
N LYS A 132 -19.08 11.03 23.66
CA LYS A 132 -19.48 9.82 22.92
C LYS A 132 -19.10 9.91 21.43
N TRP A 133 -19.24 11.09 20.83
CA TRP A 133 -18.80 11.31 19.45
C TRP A 133 -17.29 11.14 19.31
N ARG A 134 -16.48 11.69 20.23
CA ARG A 134 -15.01 11.47 20.23
C ARG A 134 -14.65 9.98 20.29
N ASP A 135 -15.27 9.22 21.20
CA ASP A 135 -14.98 7.79 21.36
C ASP A 135 -15.31 6.99 20.08
N HIS A 136 -16.44 7.30 19.43
CA HIS A 136 -16.80 6.70 18.15
C HIS A 136 -15.94 7.20 16.99
N HIS A 137 -15.52 8.47 17.02
CA HIS A 137 -14.63 9.03 16.01
C HIS A 137 -13.24 8.39 16.07
N GLU A 138 -12.69 8.16 17.26
CA GLU A 138 -11.44 7.39 17.43
C GLU A 138 -11.58 5.97 16.88
N SER A 139 -12.73 5.34 17.08
CA SER A 139 -13.04 4.04 16.47
C SER A 139 -13.12 4.13 14.94
N LEU A 140 -13.67 5.22 14.39
CA LEU A 140 -13.75 5.45 12.95
C LEU A 140 -12.36 5.69 12.33
N LEU A 141 -11.43 6.31 13.06
CA LEU A 141 -10.05 6.53 12.59
C LEU A 141 -9.27 5.23 12.35
N THR A 142 -9.73 4.08 12.88
CA THR A 142 -9.11 2.78 12.51
C THR A 142 -9.36 2.38 11.05
N LEU A 143 -10.24 3.09 10.34
CA LEU A 143 -10.43 3.00 8.89
C LEU A 143 -9.12 3.14 8.11
N GLU A 144 -8.11 3.83 8.64
CA GLU A 144 -6.79 3.92 8.01
C GLU A 144 -6.17 2.53 7.76
N LYS A 145 -6.33 1.59 8.69
CA LYS A 145 -5.81 0.22 8.50
C LYS A 145 -6.52 -0.49 7.36
N HIS A 146 -7.83 -0.27 7.25
CA HIS A 146 -8.65 -0.82 6.17
C HIS A 146 -8.22 -0.26 4.81
N PHE A 147 -7.95 1.05 4.71
CA PHE A 147 -7.40 1.66 3.49
C PHE A 147 -6.00 1.16 3.16
N SER A 148 -5.10 1.19 4.14
CA SER A 148 -3.71 0.80 3.96
C SER A 148 -3.56 -0.65 3.50
N ARG A 149 -4.39 -1.58 3.98
CA ARG A 149 -4.39 -2.97 3.48
C ARG A 149 -4.85 -3.08 2.03
N LYS A 150 -5.82 -2.28 1.58
CA LYS A 150 -6.22 -2.29 0.17
C LYS A 150 -5.14 -1.66 -0.70
N GLU A 151 -4.61 -0.52 -0.30
CA GLU A 151 -3.63 0.28 -1.03
C GLU A 151 -2.29 -0.42 -1.19
N ASN A 152 -1.78 -1.04 -0.13
CA ASN A 152 -0.43 -1.58 -0.11
C ASN A 152 -0.37 -3.08 -0.37
N ILE A 153 -1.53 -3.77 -0.39
CA ILE A 153 -1.58 -5.22 -0.61
C ILE A 153 -2.49 -5.54 -1.79
N ILE A 154 -3.80 -5.29 -1.72
CA ILE A 154 -4.74 -5.70 -2.79
C ILE A 154 -4.48 -4.99 -4.13
N PHE A 155 -4.31 -3.67 -4.11
CA PHE A 155 -4.15 -2.86 -5.32
C PHE A 155 -2.94 -3.28 -6.15
N PRO A 156 -1.74 -3.53 -5.56
CA PRO A 156 -0.62 -4.11 -6.30
C PRO A 156 -0.94 -5.39 -7.07
N TYR A 157 -1.75 -6.30 -6.51
CA TYR A 157 -2.15 -7.53 -7.22
C TYR A 157 -3.15 -7.26 -8.34
N LEU A 158 -4.09 -6.33 -8.16
CA LEU A 158 -4.97 -5.89 -9.26
C LEU A 158 -4.16 -5.27 -10.40
N GLU A 159 -3.20 -4.41 -10.09
CA GLU A 159 -2.33 -3.73 -11.06
C GLU A 159 -1.43 -4.72 -11.80
N LYS A 160 -0.87 -5.72 -11.09
CA LYS A 160 -0.11 -6.82 -11.69
C LYS A 160 -0.95 -7.64 -12.68
N ASN A 161 -2.26 -7.74 -12.44
CA ASN A 161 -3.22 -8.36 -13.34
C ASN A 161 -3.82 -7.39 -14.38
N GLY A 162 -3.23 -6.19 -14.55
CA GLY A 162 -3.58 -5.24 -15.59
C GLY A 162 -4.73 -4.28 -15.24
N ILE A 163 -5.23 -4.30 -14.00
CA ILE A 163 -6.32 -3.43 -13.55
C ILE A 163 -5.72 -2.26 -12.76
N THR A 164 -5.62 -1.09 -13.39
CA THR A 164 -4.96 0.09 -12.78
C THR A 164 -5.89 1.27 -12.55
N GLY A 165 -7.00 1.38 -13.29
CA GLY A 165 -7.97 2.45 -13.14
C GLY A 165 -8.71 2.46 -11.79
N PRO A 166 -9.47 1.38 -11.46
CA PRO A 166 -10.25 1.32 -10.23
C PRO A 166 -9.41 1.53 -8.95
N PRO A 167 -8.21 0.93 -8.78
CA PRO A 167 -7.34 1.22 -7.63
C PRO A 167 -7.02 2.71 -7.46
N LYS A 168 -6.67 3.41 -8.54
CA LYS A 168 -6.35 4.85 -8.48
C LYS A 168 -7.53 5.71 -8.05
N VAL A 169 -8.73 5.40 -8.56
CA VAL A 169 -9.96 6.12 -8.19
C VAL A 169 -10.30 5.88 -6.71
N MET A 170 -10.19 4.62 -6.25
CA MET A 170 -10.43 4.27 -4.85
C MET A 170 -9.43 4.96 -3.91
N TRP A 171 -8.14 4.98 -4.27
CA TRP A 171 -7.11 5.69 -3.49
C TRP A 171 -7.41 7.18 -3.37
N SER A 172 -7.79 7.83 -4.47
CA SER A 172 -8.17 9.25 -4.46
C SER A 172 -9.32 9.54 -3.48
N LEU A 173 -10.32 8.65 -3.41
CA LEU A 173 -11.40 8.73 -2.43
C LEU A 173 -10.91 8.51 -1.00
N HIS A 174 -9.98 7.58 -0.77
CA HIS A 174 -9.39 7.38 0.55
C HIS A 174 -8.67 8.65 1.04
N ASP A 175 -7.92 9.34 0.18
CA ASP A 175 -7.21 10.57 0.53
C ASP A 175 -8.18 11.73 0.84
N GLU A 176 -9.28 11.82 0.12
CA GLU A 176 -10.37 12.75 0.42
C GLU A 176 -10.96 12.49 1.81
N ILE A 177 -11.31 11.23 2.10
CA ILE A 177 -11.84 10.82 3.40
C ILE A 177 -10.82 11.06 4.53
N ARG A 178 -9.53 10.76 4.33
CA ARG A 178 -8.47 11.02 5.33
C ARG A 178 -8.40 12.49 5.71
N ARG A 179 -8.44 13.38 4.71
CA ARG A 179 -8.42 14.83 4.91
C ARG A 179 -9.65 15.27 5.68
N ASP A 180 -10.82 14.77 5.32
CA ASP A 180 -12.07 15.13 5.98
C ASP A 180 -12.13 14.63 7.42
N LEU A 181 -11.73 13.39 7.68
CA LEU A 181 -11.64 12.84 9.04
C LEU A 181 -10.67 13.65 9.91
N LYS A 182 -9.55 14.14 9.34
CA LYS A 182 -8.62 15.04 10.05
C LYS A 182 -9.27 16.39 10.38
N ASN A 183 -10.08 16.93 9.48
CA ASN A 183 -10.84 18.15 9.74
C ASN A 183 -11.87 17.93 10.86
N ILE A 184 -12.57 16.79 10.86
CA ILE A 184 -13.51 16.40 11.92
C ILE A 184 -12.78 16.22 13.26
N THR A 185 -11.59 15.62 13.27
CA THR A 185 -10.75 15.54 14.49
C THR A 185 -10.45 16.93 15.06
N SER A 186 -10.10 17.88 14.19
CA SER A 186 -9.81 19.26 14.60
C SER A 186 -11.07 19.97 15.11
N LEU A 187 -12.20 19.82 14.42
CA LEU A 187 -13.51 20.31 14.86
C LEU A 187 -13.84 19.79 16.26
N LEU A 188 -13.69 18.49 16.49
CA LEU A 188 -13.92 17.90 17.81
C LEU A 188 -12.99 18.53 18.84
N GLN A 189 -11.69 18.65 18.59
CA GLN A 189 -10.74 19.25 19.55
C GLN A 189 -11.09 20.71 19.93
N ASP A 190 -11.56 21.49 18.95
CA ASP A 190 -11.89 22.92 19.14
C ASP A 190 -13.32 23.17 19.64
N SER A 191 -14.17 22.14 19.68
CA SER A 191 -15.57 22.28 20.08
C SER A 191 -15.74 22.58 21.57
N ASP A 192 -16.50 23.62 21.88
CA ASP A 192 -16.93 23.93 23.24
C ASP A 192 -18.00 22.90 23.72
N THR A 193 -18.26 22.90 25.02
CA THR A 193 -19.24 22.04 25.71
C THR A 193 -20.69 22.39 25.41
N LEU A 194 -20.96 23.59 24.89
CA LEU A 194 -22.31 24.10 24.64
C LEU A 194 -22.70 23.99 23.17
N ALA A 195 -23.96 23.62 22.91
CA ALA A 195 -24.52 23.62 21.57
C ALA A 195 -24.57 25.04 20.99
N ASP A 196 -23.98 25.25 19.82
CA ASP A 196 -24.07 26.51 19.10
C ASP A 196 -24.37 26.30 17.61
N LYS A 197 -24.71 27.39 16.93
CA LYS A 197 -25.06 27.36 15.50
C LYS A 197 -23.87 27.03 14.60
N ARG A 198 -22.63 27.25 15.07
CA ARG A 198 -21.42 26.94 14.31
C ARG A 198 -21.26 25.42 14.25
N LEU A 199 -21.33 24.73 15.38
CA LEU A 199 -21.25 23.28 15.46
C LEU A 199 -22.34 22.59 14.63
N THR A 200 -23.60 23.04 14.71
CA THR A 200 -24.68 22.51 13.87
C THR A 200 -24.39 22.65 12.37
N ARG A 201 -23.80 23.79 11.98
CA ARG A 201 -23.42 24.04 10.59
C ARG A 201 -22.28 23.14 10.14
N GLU A 202 -21.22 23.02 10.94
CA GLU A 202 -20.08 22.12 10.65
C GLU A 202 -20.54 20.66 10.54
N ILE A 203 -21.49 20.24 11.37
CA ILE A 203 -22.10 18.91 11.29
C ILE A 203 -22.79 18.70 9.92
N THR A 204 -23.58 19.69 9.49
CA THR A 204 -24.38 19.60 8.27
C THR A 204 -23.54 19.73 7.00
N ASP A 205 -22.60 20.68 6.99
CA ASP A 205 -21.80 21.04 5.81
C ASP A 205 -20.60 20.10 5.61
N HIS A 206 -20.11 19.44 6.68
CA HIS A 206 -18.90 18.62 6.62
C HIS A 206 -19.06 17.21 7.20
N VAL A 207 -19.53 17.06 8.43
CA VAL A 207 -19.56 15.73 9.10
C VAL A 207 -20.49 14.76 8.39
N ILE A 208 -21.75 15.13 8.16
CA ILE A 208 -22.75 14.27 7.51
C ILE A 208 -22.31 13.89 6.08
N PRO A 209 -21.86 14.84 5.23
CA PRO A 209 -21.28 14.51 3.92
C PRO A 209 -20.16 13.49 3.98
N THR A 210 -19.16 13.67 4.85
CA THR A 210 -18.04 12.71 4.99
C THR A 210 -18.52 11.32 5.39
N LEU A 211 -19.45 11.20 6.34
CA LEU A 211 -20.03 9.91 6.73
C LEU A 211 -20.79 9.24 5.58
N ASN A 212 -21.48 10.01 4.75
CA ASN A 212 -22.14 9.49 3.55
C ASN A 212 -21.12 9.02 2.50
N THR A 213 -20.05 9.78 2.27
CA THR A 213 -18.97 9.38 1.37
C THR A 213 -18.32 8.06 1.78
N ILE A 214 -18.11 7.82 3.09
CA ILE A 214 -17.58 6.55 3.59
C ILE A 214 -18.57 5.40 3.32
N LYS A 215 -19.88 5.60 3.56
CA LYS A 215 -20.90 4.57 3.27
C LYS A 215 -20.99 4.26 1.77
N GLU A 216 -20.87 5.27 0.91
CA GLU A 216 -20.81 5.09 -0.54
C GLU A 216 -19.56 4.33 -0.97
N LEU A 217 -18.41 4.60 -0.34
CA LEU A 217 -17.18 3.83 -0.57
C LEU A 217 -17.39 2.36 -0.22
N PHE A 218 -17.95 2.03 0.96
CA PHE A 218 -18.23 0.64 1.34
C PHE A 218 -19.16 -0.06 0.33
N TYR A 219 -20.15 0.66 -0.20
CA TYR A 219 -20.99 0.12 -1.26
C TYR A 219 -20.20 -0.20 -2.55
N LYS A 220 -19.33 0.72 -3.00
CA LYS A 220 -18.46 0.50 -4.15
C LYS A 220 -17.50 -0.67 -3.90
N GLU A 221 -17.00 -0.82 -2.69
CA GLU A 221 -16.13 -1.93 -2.32
C GLU A 221 -16.85 -3.27 -2.42
N GLU A 222 -18.01 -3.40 -1.77
CA GLU A 222 -18.70 -4.68 -1.67
C GLU A 222 -19.30 -5.15 -2.98
N ASN A 223 -19.71 -4.22 -3.84
CA ASN A 223 -20.42 -4.53 -5.09
C ASN A 223 -19.56 -4.40 -6.35
N ILE A 224 -18.38 -3.77 -6.27
CA ILE A 224 -17.51 -3.56 -7.43
C ILE A 224 -16.09 -4.08 -7.15
N LEU A 225 -15.41 -3.50 -6.16
CA LEU A 225 -13.99 -3.83 -5.92
C LEU A 225 -13.80 -5.29 -5.49
N PHE A 226 -14.56 -5.78 -4.51
CA PHE A 226 -14.39 -7.12 -3.97
C PHE A 226 -14.77 -8.22 -4.96
N PRO A 227 -15.89 -8.14 -5.71
CA PRO A 227 -16.16 -9.06 -6.81
C PRO A 227 -15.04 -9.07 -7.85
N MET A 228 -14.55 -7.89 -8.25
CA MET A 228 -13.43 -7.78 -9.18
C MET A 228 -12.16 -8.45 -8.64
N CYS A 229 -11.84 -8.27 -7.36
CA CYS A 229 -10.71 -8.96 -6.74
C CYS A 229 -10.89 -10.48 -6.78
N LEU A 230 -12.08 -10.99 -6.45
CA LEU A 230 -12.37 -12.43 -6.45
C LEU A 230 -12.27 -13.05 -7.84
N GLU A 231 -12.63 -12.31 -8.89
CA GLU A 231 -12.53 -12.77 -10.28
C GLU A 231 -11.11 -12.65 -10.84
N THR A 232 -10.26 -11.81 -10.26
CA THR A 232 -8.93 -11.46 -10.79
C THR A 232 -7.79 -12.19 -10.08
N LEU A 233 -7.79 -12.20 -8.75
CA LEU A 233 -6.65 -12.69 -7.96
C LEU A 233 -6.62 -14.22 -7.91
N ALA A 234 -5.43 -14.78 -8.11
CA ALA A 234 -5.21 -16.21 -7.99
C ALA A 234 -5.20 -16.69 -6.52
N PRO A 235 -5.43 -17.99 -6.25
CA PRO A 235 -5.45 -18.51 -4.87
C PRO A 235 -4.14 -18.30 -4.08
N ASP A 236 -2.98 -18.34 -4.74
CA ASP A 236 -1.68 -18.06 -4.14
C ASP A 236 -1.52 -16.57 -3.80
N GLU A 237 -1.99 -15.68 -4.67
CA GLU A 237 -2.04 -14.24 -4.39
C GLU A 237 -2.94 -13.94 -3.17
N TRP A 238 -4.04 -14.66 -2.98
CA TRP A 238 -4.86 -14.53 -1.77
C TRP A 238 -4.16 -15.00 -0.49
N GLU A 239 -3.31 -16.02 -0.57
CA GLU A 239 -2.46 -16.45 0.56
C GLU A 239 -1.45 -15.36 0.93
N GLU A 240 -0.84 -14.73 -0.08
CA GLU A 240 0.07 -13.59 0.13
C GLU A 240 -0.68 -12.37 0.70
N VAL A 241 -1.90 -12.08 0.23
CA VAL A 241 -2.74 -11.00 0.80
C VAL A 241 -3.06 -11.28 2.27
N TYR A 242 -3.37 -12.53 2.60
CA TYR A 242 -3.68 -12.94 3.96
C TYR A 242 -2.46 -12.80 4.88
N SER A 243 -1.28 -13.30 4.47
CA SER A 243 -0.07 -13.29 5.30
C SER A 243 0.47 -11.88 5.56
N GLN A 244 0.35 -10.97 4.59
CA GLN A 244 0.79 -9.57 4.73
C GLN A 244 -0.21 -8.70 5.51
N SER A 245 -1.46 -9.14 5.69
CA SER A 245 -2.50 -8.32 6.33
C SER A 245 -2.23 -8.05 7.82
N ASP A 246 -1.59 -8.99 8.52
CA ASP A 246 -1.27 -8.85 9.96
C ASP A 246 -0.26 -7.72 10.23
N ASP A 247 0.65 -7.45 9.30
CA ASP A 247 1.68 -6.40 9.43
C ASP A 247 1.07 -4.99 9.50
N ILE A 248 -0.06 -4.78 8.83
CA ILE A 248 -0.82 -3.51 8.86
C ILE A 248 -1.89 -3.56 9.96
N GLY A 249 -2.53 -4.72 10.14
CA GLY A 249 -3.58 -4.95 11.10
C GLY A 249 -4.99 -4.58 10.62
N TYR A 250 -5.97 -4.76 11.52
CA TYR A 250 -7.40 -4.72 11.18
C TYR A 250 -8.14 -3.58 11.89
N SER A 251 -9.28 -3.19 11.32
CA SER A 251 -10.19 -2.16 11.81
C SER A 251 -11.34 -2.80 12.59
N LEU A 252 -11.41 -2.56 13.90
CA LEU A 252 -12.53 -2.95 14.79
C LEU A 252 -12.87 -4.45 14.90
N ILE A 253 -12.20 -5.33 14.16
CA ILE A 253 -12.46 -6.77 14.15
C ILE A 253 -11.16 -7.56 14.28
N THR A 254 -11.28 -8.82 14.68
CA THR A 254 -10.20 -9.80 14.66
C THR A 254 -10.52 -10.82 13.58
N PRO A 255 -9.65 -11.03 12.58
CA PRO A 255 -9.90 -11.99 11.51
C PRO A 255 -9.95 -13.42 12.07
N LYS A 256 -10.69 -14.29 11.39
CA LYS A 256 -10.60 -15.73 11.67
C LYS A 256 -9.43 -16.33 10.88
N PRO A 257 -8.79 -17.41 11.37
CA PRO A 257 -7.77 -18.13 10.62
C PRO A 257 -8.29 -18.55 9.24
N TRP A 258 -7.46 -18.41 8.23
CA TRP A 258 -7.76 -18.83 6.87
C TRP A 258 -6.52 -19.41 6.19
N THR A 259 -6.74 -20.35 5.28
CA THR A 259 -5.71 -20.97 4.46
C THR A 259 -6.26 -21.08 3.04
N ALA A 260 -5.44 -20.76 2.05
CA ALA A 260 -5.83 -20.96 0.66
C ALA A 260 -6.09 -22.44 0.34
N ASP A 261 -7.06 -22.72 -0.53
CA ASP A 261 -7.26 -24.06 -1.06
C ASP A 261 -6.01 -24.48 -1.85
N ALA A 262 -5.34 -25.53 -1.39
CA ALA A 262 -4.01 -25.98 -1.85
C ALA A 262 -3.91 -26.44 -3.32
N LYS A 263 -4.91 -26.17 -4.17
CA LYS A 263 -4.97 -26.59 -5.58
C LYS A 263 -4.31 -25.63 -6.56
N GLY A 264 -3.70 -24.55 -6.09
CA GLY A 264 -3.12 -23.50 -6.92
C GLY A 264 -1.68 -23.13 -6.58
N LYS A 265 -0.84 -24.06 -6.09
CA LYS A 265 0.60 -23.79 -6.04
C LYS A 265 1.12 -23.65 -7.47
N SER A 266 1.21 -22.41 -7.96
CA SER A 266 2.00 -22.11 -9.14
C SER A 266 3.43 -22.56 -8.84
N ALA A 267 3.95 -23.48 -9.65
CA ALA A 267 5.31 -23.94 -9.52
C ALA A 267 6.24 -22.75 -9.69
N ASP A 268 7.26 -22.64 -8.82
CA ASP A 268 8.24 -21.56 -8.68
C ASP A 268 8.79 -21.05 -10.04
N VAL A 269 8.05 -20.14 -10.70
CA VAL A 269 8.39 -19.58 -12.02
C VAL A 269 9.66 -18.74 -11.94
N THR A 270 9.96 -18.22 -10.74
CA THR A 270 11.12 -17.38 -10.43
C THR A 270 12.46 -18.05 -10.72
N GLN A 271 12.59 -19.36 -10.43
CA GLN A 271 13.85 -20.08 -10.64
C GLN A 271 14.09 -20.43 -12.12
N ALA A 272 13.01 -20.58 -12.91
CA ALA A 272 13.08 -20.88 -14.34
C ALA A 272 13.47 -19.66 -15.21
N LEU A 273 13.28 -18.44 -14.69
CA LEU A 273 13.49 -17.18 -15.43
C LEU A 273 14.82 -16.47 -15.09
N GLY A 274 15.72 -17.10 -14.32
CA GLY A 274 17.04 -16.52 -14.01
C GLY A 274 17.02 -15.40 -12.96
N PHE A 275 15.98 -15.35 -12.13
CA PHE A 275 15.90 -14.44 -10.99
C PHE A 275 16.45 -15.09 -9.71
N ILE A 276 17.13 -14.28 -8.90
CA ILE A 276 17.52 -14.54 -7.52
C ILE A 276 16.36 -14.08 -6.63
N LYS A 277 15.69 -15.02 -5.99
CA LYS A 277 14.64 -14.75 -5.00
C LYS A 277 15.27 -14.43 -3.64
N LEU A 278 14.82 -13.36 -3.01
CA LEU A 278 15.13 -12.98 -1.63
C LEU A 278 13.84 -13.07 -0.80
N ASP A 279 13.94 -12.89 0.52
CA ASP A 279 12.76 -12.94 1.42
C ASP A 279 11.72 -11.88 1.03
N THR A 280 12.17 -10.71 0.60
CA THR A 280 11.32 -9.62 0.09
C THR A 280 11.73 -9.24 -1.34
N GLY A 281 11.15 -9.94 -2.32
CA GLY A 281 11.30 -9.64 -3.74
C GLY A 281 12.32 -10.50 -4.49
N PHE A 282 12.66 -10.09 -5.70
CA PHE A 282 13.54 -10.84 -6.60
C PHE A 282 14.33 -9.91 -7.50
N PHE A 283 15.54 -10.32 -7.88
CA PHE A 283 16.43 -9.59 -8.78
C PHE A 283 17.00 -10.51 -9.84
N THR A 284 17.23 -10.02 -11.06
CA THR A 284 18.23 -10.68 -11.91
C THR A 284 19.63 -10.46 -11.31
N THR A 285 20.59 -11.31 -11.64
CA THR A 285 21.99 -11.13 -11.23
C THR A 285 22.54 -9.75 -11.66
N GLU A 286 22.11 -9.25 -12.82
CA GLU A 286 22.50 -7.92 -13.32
C GLU A 286 21.92 -6.79 -12.47
N GLN A 287 20.65 -6.87 -12.09
CA GLN A 287 20.00 -5.88 -11.23
C GLN A 287 20.65 -5.85 -9.85
N LEU A 288 20.87 -7.02 -9.23
CA LEU A 288 21.53 -7.11 -7.92
C LEU A 288 22.93 -6.52 -7.95
N ASN A 289 23.75 -6.89 -8.95
CA ASN A 289 25.10 -6.37 -9.10
C ASN A 289 25.12 -4.85 -9.33
N SER A 290 24.17 -4.32 -10.12
CA SER A 290 24.08 -2.90 -10.42
C SER A 290 23.61 -2.07 -9.22
N MET A 291 22.63 -2.59 -8.46
CA MET A 291 22.17 -1.98 -7.22
C MET A 291 23.32 -1.87 -6.21
N LEU A 292 24.05 -2.97 -5.95
CA LEU A 292 25.15 -2.99 -4.99
C LEU A 292 26.31 -2.04 -5.39
N LYS A 293 26.52 -1.80 -6.68
CA LYS A 293 27.51 -0.81 -7.19
C LYS A 293 27.04 0.65 -7.07
N THR A 294 25.75 0.87 -6.91
CA THR A 294 25.12 2.20 -6.88
C THR A 294 24.95 2.73 -5.46
N LEU A 295 25.08 1.86 -4.44
CA LEU A 295 25.05 2.26 -3.04
C LEU A 295 26.01 3.43 -2.77
N PRO A 296 25.62 4.41 -1.94
CA PRO A 296 26.44 5.59 -1.63
C PRO A 296 27.56 5.29 -0.62
N PHE A 297 27.90 4.02 -0.46
CA PHE A 297 28.95 3.48 0.40
C PHE A 297 29.46 2.18 -0.20
N ASP A 298 30.72 1.85 0.11
CA ASP A 298 31.33 0.59 -0.29
C ASP A 298 31.02 -0.49 0.76
N ILE A 299 30.77 -1.71 0.31
CA ILE A 299 30.64 -2.89 1.15
C ILE A 299 31.66 -3.96 0.77
N THR A 300 32.18 -4.69 1.75
CA THR A 300 32.98 -5.91 1.55
C THR A 300 32.41 -7.02 2.42
N PHE A 301 32.16 -8.19 1.84
CA PHE A 301 31.67 -9.36 2.57
C PHE A 301 32.77 -10.42 2.66
N VAL A 302 33.04 -10.84 3.89
CA VAL A 302 33.92 -11.95 4.26
C VAL A 302 33.04 -13.03 4.85
N ASP A 303 33.14 -14.27 4.37
CA ASP A 303 32.29 -15.35 4.87
C ASP A 303 32.75 -15.91 6.23
N LYS A 304 32.03 -16.93 6.71
CA LYS A 304 32.30 -17.61 7.98
C LYS A 304 33.69 -18.27 8.06
N ASP A 305 34.28 -18.57 6.91
CA ASP A 305 35.60 -19.20 6.77
C ASP A 305 36.72 -18.13 6.61
N ASP A 306 36.39 -16.87 6.90
CA ASP A 306 37.27 -15.70 6.83
C ASP A 306 37.78 -15.40 5.41
N ILE A 307 37.03 -15.85 4.39
CA ILE A 307 37.36 -15.65 2.97
C ILE A 307 36.59 -14.47 2.39
N VAL A 308 37.28 -13.55 1.72
CA VAL A 308 36.65 -12.44 1.02
C VAL A 308 35.83 -12.99 -0.16
N ARG A 309 34.50 -12.81 -0.11
CA ARG A 309 33.57 -13.29 -1.15
C ARG A 309 33.10 -12.21 -2.09
N TYR A 310 32.99 -10.98 -1.61
CA TYR A 310 32.43 -9.88 -2.38
C TYR A 310 33.00 -8.54 -1.93
N PHE A 311 33.11 -7.60 -2.86
CA PHE A 311 33.19 -6.17 -2.55
C PHE A 311 32.41 -5.38 -3.61
N SER A 312 31.76 -4.30 -3.20
CA SER A 312 31.12 -3.39 -4.14
C SER A 312 32.19 -2.55 -4.82
N ALA A 313 32.21 -2.59 -6.14
CA ALA A 313 33.10 -1.79 -6.96
C ALA A 313 32.49 -0.39 -7.19
N GLY A 314 32.15 0.32 -6.10
CA GLY A 314 31.46 1.61 -6.12
C GLY A 314 32.20 2.69 -6.90
N LYS A 315 31.49 3.80 -7.18
CA LYS A 315 32.05 4.95 -7.93
C LYS A 315 33.12 5.69 -7.13
N GLU A 316 32.91 5.87 -5.83
CA GLU A 316 33.82 6.57 -4.93
C GLU A 316 34.64 5.56 -4.12
N ARG A 317 35.71 5.02 -4.72
CA ARG A 317 36.56 4.00 -4.08
C ARG A 317 37.50 4.64 -3.06
N ILE A 318 37.12 4.58 -1.78
CA ILE A 318 37.92 5.13 -0.68
C ILE A 318 39.16 4.28 -0.42
N PHE A 319 39.00 2.95 -0.45
CA PHE A 319 40.11 1.99 -0.37
C PHE A 319 40.20 1.18 -1.67
N PRO A 320 41.35 1.15 -2.35
CA PRO A 320 41.48 0.40 -3.58
C PRO A 320 41.39 -1.10 -3.29
N ARG A 321 40.37 -1.75 -3.85
CA ARG A 321 40.24 -3.21 -3.91
C ARG A 321 40.37 -3.67 -5.36
N THR A 322 41.11 -4.76 -5.57
CA THR A 322 41.24 -5.41 -6.88
C THR A 322 40.50 -6.74 -6.87
N PRO A 323 40.00 -7.25 -8.01
CA PRO A 323 39.35 -8.56 -8.07
C PRO A 323 40.21 -9.72 -7.52
N ALA A 324 41.54 -9.56 -7.46
CA ALA A 324 42.47 -10.55 -6.94
C ALA A 324 42.31 -10.86 -5.44
N ILE A 325 41.57 -10.02 -4.69
CA ILE A 325 41.30 -10.32 -3.27
C ILE A 325 40.19 -11.35 -3.08
N ILE A 326 39.35 -11.58 -4.08
CA ILE A 326 38.25 -12.54 -3.98
C ILE A 326 38.85 -13.95 -3.79
N GLY A 327 38.39 -14.66 -2.76
CA GLY A 327 38.94 -15.97 -2.38
C GLY A 327 40.16 -15.90 -1.45
N ARG A 328 40.65 -14.70 -1.10
CA ARG A 328 41.76 -14.52 -0.16
C ARG A 328 41.24 -14.49 1.28
N ASN A 329 42.01 -15.04 2.22
CA ASN A 329 41.71 -14.89 3.65
C ASN A 329 41.91 -13.43 4.10
N VAL A 330 40.99 -12.92 4.91
CA VAL A 330 40.93 -11.53 5.39
C VAL A 330 42.18 -11.08 6.14
N GLU A 331 42.86 -11.97 6.87
CA GLU A 331 44.11 -11.67 7.59
C GLU A 331 45.19 -11.18 6.61
N ASN A 332 45.25 -11.78 5.42
CA ASN A 332 46.26 -11.51 4.41
C ASN A 332 45.95 -10.22 3.64
N CYS A 333 44.75 -9.67 3.79
CA CYS A 333 44.33 -8.41 3.18
C CYS A 333 44.75 -7.18 3.99
N HIS A 334 45.36 -7.36 5.16
CA HIS A 334 45.74 -6.29 6.09
C HIS A 334 47.26 -6.29 6.38
N PRO A 335 47.86 -5.12 6.65
CA PRO A 335 49.25 -5.05 7.11
C PRO A 335 49.45 -5.81 8.44
N PRO A 336 50.63 -6.40 8.70
CA PRO A 336 50.91 -7.18 9.92
C PRO A 336 50.56 -6.44 11.23
N ASP A 337 50.77 -5.12 11.25
CA ASP A 337 50.51 -4.28 12.43
C ASP A 337 49.03 -4.20 12.80
N SER A 338 48.09 -4.50 11.89
CA SER A 338 46.65 -4.41 12.14
C SER A 338 45.91 -5.75 12.12
N VAL A 339 46.55 -6.85 11.71
CA VAL A 339 45.93 -8.19 11.64
C VAL A 339 45.33 -8.61 12.98
N HIS A 340 46.04 -8.40 14.08
CA HIS A 340 45.56 -8.77 15.43
C HIS A 340 44.25 -8.06 15.82
N VAL A 341 44.00 -6.86 15.30
CA VAL A 341 42.74 -6.12 15.53
C VAL A 341 41.61 -6.78 14.74
N VAL A 342 41.87 -7.15 13.48
CA VAL A 342 40.92 -7.83 12.60
C VAL A 342 40.54 -9.18 13.19
N GLU A 343 41.52 -10.00 13.58
CA GLU A 343 41.30 -11.31 14.20
C GLU A 343 40.41 -11.19 15.45
N ARG A 344 40.70 -10.23 16.33
CA ARG A 344 39.90 -9.99 17.54
C ARG A 344 38.46 -9.61 17.21
N ILE A 345 38.24 -8.77 16.21
CA ILE A 345 36.88 -8.36 15.79
C ILE A 345 36.11 -9.56 15.22
N VAL A 346 36.75 -10.33 14.35
CA VAL A 346 36.16 -11.55 13.75
C VAL A 346 35.83 -12.56 14.85
N ASP A 347 36.73 -12.78 15.80
CA ASP A 347 36.50 -13.70 16.91
C ASP A 347 35.37 -13.22 17.84
N ASP A 348 35.30 -11.92 18.13
CA ASP A 348 34.18 -11.33 18.89
C ASP A 348 32.84 -11.53 18.17
N PHE A 349 32.82 -11.39 16.84
CA PHE A 349 31.62 -11.63 16.04
C PHE A 349 31.21 -13.10 16.00
N LYS A 350 32.15 -14.02 15.77
CA LYS A 350 31.89 -15.47 15.78
C LYS A 350 31.29 -15.94 17.10
N ASN A 351 31.75 -15.35 18.22
CA ASN A 351 31.34 -15.74 19.57
C ASN A 351 30.24 -14.85 20.20
N ASN A 352 29.53 -14.04 19.41
CA ASN A 352 28.44 -13.17 19.90
C ASN A 352 28.86 -12.19 21.01
N ARG A 353 30.13 -11.77 21.06
CA ARG A 353 30.62 -10.82 22.07
C ARG A 353 30.51 -9.36 21.62
N ARG A 354 30.20 -9.14 20.34
CA ARG A 354 30.11 -7.83 19.71
C ARG A 354 29.07 -7.84 18.59
N GLU A 355 28.34 -6.74 18.44
CA GLU A 355 27.34 -6.57 17.38
C GLU A 355 27.81 -5.65 16.26
N HIS A 356 28.79 -4.78 16.52
CA HIS A 356 29.45 -3.97 15.50
C HIS A 356 30.84 -3.48 15.96
N ALA A 357 31.68 -3.09 15.02
CA ALA A 357 32.92 -2.36 15.29
C ALA A 357 33.04 -1.17 14.35
N ASP A 358 33.23 0.03 14.91
CA ASP A 358 33.21 1.28 14.16
C ASP A 358 34.57 2.01 14.26
N PHE A 359 35.02 2.57 13.14
CA PHE A 359 36.23 3.36 13.01
C PHE A 359 35.97 4.61 12.18
N TRP A 360 36.68 5.70 12.47
CA TRP A 360 36.62 6.90 11.66
C TRP A 360 38.02 7.44 11.42
N ILE A 361 38.29 7.82 10.18
CA ILE A 361 39.60 8.29 9.74
C ILE A 361 39.41 9.57 8.92
N GLN A 362 40.25 10.57 9.18
CA GLN A 362 40.34 11.75 8.33
C GLN A 362 41.53 11.59 7.40
N MET A 363 41.26 11.55 6.10
CA MET A 363 42.30 11.30 5.09
C MET A 363 41.92 12.02 3.79
N GLN A 364 42.90 12.67 3.14
CA GLN A 364 42.72 13.30 1.82
C GLN A 364 41.49 14.24 1.74
N GLY A 365 41.18 14.93 2.83
CA GLY A 365 40.03 15.83 2.90
C GLY A 365 38.66 15.15 3.02
N MET A 366 38.62 13.81 3.15
CA MET A 366 37.44 13.00 3.44
C MET A 366 37.29 12.73 4.94
N PHE A 367 36.07 12.47 5.38
CA PHE A 367 35.79 11.89 6.70
C PHE A 367 35.24 10.49 6.47
N VAL A 368 36.12 9.50 6.54
CA VAL A 368 35.82 8.10 6.25
C VAL A 368 35.27 7.43 7.49
N TYR A 369 34.07 6.87 7.39
CA TYR A 369 33.46 6.06 8.44
C TYR A 369 33.45 4.59 7.98
N ILE A 370 34.04 3.72 8.78
CA ILE A 370 34.20 2.29 8.50
C ILE A 370 33.49 1.53 9.61
N ARG A 371 32.62 0.61 9.23
CA ARG A 371 31.81 -0.18 10.17
C ARG A 371 31.89 -1.65 9.80
N TYR A 372 31.90 -2.51 10.80
CA TYR A 372 31.87 -3.95 10.63
C TYR A 372 30.68 -4.53 11.37
N PHE A 373 29.97 -5.46 10.74
CA PHE A 373 28.80 -6.14 11.31
C PHE A 373 28.90 -7.66 11.12
N PRO A 374 28.50 -8.47 12.11
CA PRO A 374 28.29 -9.90 11.91
C PRO A 374 27.03 -10.12 11.08
N VAL A 375 27.15 -10.88 9.98
CA VAL A 375 26.01 -11.35 9.19
C VAL A 375 25.53 -12.66 9.76
N ARG A 376 24.21 -12.80 10.00
CA ARG A 376 23.59 -14.00 10.55
C ARG A 376 22.36 -14.40 9.76
N ASN A 377 22.02 -15.69 9.77
CA ASN A 377 20.72 -16.17 9.24
C ASN A 377 19.61 -16.03 10.30
N GLU A 378 18.38 -16.40 9.93
CA GLU A 378 17.19 -16.38 10.80
C GLU A 378 17.36 -17.21 12.08
N ASN A 379 18.20 -18.25 12.06
CA ASN A 379 18.51 -19.09 13.22
C ASN A 379 19.61 -18.49 14.12
N GLY A 380 20.14 -17.31 13.78
CA GLY A 380 21.23 -16.65 14.51
C GLY A 380 22.63 -17.20 14.20
N GLU A 381 22.77 -18.10 13.23
CA GLU A 381 24.06 -18.68 12.85
C GLU A 381 24.92 -17.65 12.13
N TYR A 382 26.21 -17.60 12.48
CA TYR A 382 27.18 -16.69 11.88
C TYR A 382 27.50 -17.08 10.43
N LEU A 383 27.24 -16.16 9.50
CA LEU A 383 27.50 -16.31 8.07
C LEU A 383 28.77 -15.59 7.61
N GLY A 384 29.25 -14.59 8.36
CA GLY A 384 30.42 -13.80 7.98
C GLY A 384 30.44 -12.38 8.57
N VAL A 385 31.32 -11.53 8.04
CA VAL A 385 31.44 -10.10 8.38
C VAL A 385 31.10 -9.26 7.16
N LEU A 386 30.26 -8.23 7.37
CA LEU A 386 30.04 -7.14 6.43
C LEU A 386 30.85 -5.92 6.88
N GLU A 387 31.81 -5.50 6.07
CA GLU A 387 32.47 -4.18 6.16
C GLU A 387 31.66 -3.17 5.34
N VAL A 388 31.42 -1.98 5.89
CA VAL A 388 30.79 -0.83 5.23
C VAL A 388 31.69 0.38 5.36
N THR A 389 32.02 1.04 4.26
CA THR A 389 32.89 2.22 4.24
C THR A 389 32.20 3.38 3.52
N GLN A 390 32.14 4.56 4.14
CA GLN A 390 31.50 5.74 3.56
C GLN A 390 32.25 7.03 3.85
N ASN A 391 32.32 7.94 2.87
CA ASN A 391 32.75 9.31 3.08
C ASN A 391 31.56 10.15 3.58
N ILE A 392 31.45 10.29 4.91
CA ILE A 392 30.32 10.95 5.55
C ILE A 392 30.50 12.48 5.68
N LYS A 393 31.53 13.06 5.04
CA LYS A 393 31.80 14.50 5.13
C LYS A 393 30.59 15.34 4.73
N HIS A 394 29.89 14.98 3.65
CA HIS A 394 28.70 15.70 3.18
C HIS A 394 27.51 15.52 4.14
N ILE A 395 27.35 14.33 4.73
CA ILE A 395 26.30 14.04 5.71
C ILE A 395 26.46 14.94 6.93
N ARG A 396 27.70 15.12 7.39
CA ARG A 396 28.02 16.01 8.52
C ARG A 396 27.72 17.49 8.28
N THR A 397 27.48 17.90 7.03
CA THR A 397 27.14 19.29 6.68
C THR A 397 25.65 19.53 6.47
N LEU A 398 24.82 18.47 6.51
CA LEU A 398 23.37 18.63 6.43
C LEU A 398 22.84 19.34 7.67
N ASP A 399 21.96 20.31 7.45
CA ASP A 399 21.28 21.08 8.50
C ASP A 399 19.84 21.39 8.06
N GLY A 400 18.94 21.59 9.01
CA GLY A 400 17.51 21.78 8.75
C GLY A 400 16.84 20.58 8.08
N GLU A 401 15.88 20.83 7.18
CA GLU A 401 15.11 19.80 6.49
C GLU A 401 14.96 20.11 5.00
N LYS A 402 15.09 19.09 4.15
CA LYS A 402 14.74 19.15 2.73
C LYS A 402 13.65 18.11 2.45
N ARG A 403 12.40 18.56 2.29
CA ARG A 403 11.21 17.70 2.13
C ARG A 403 10.74 17.52 0.69
N ILE A 404 11.23 18.36 -0.22
CA ILE A 404 10.89 18.35 -1.64
C ILE A 404 12.17 18.50 -2.48
N LEU A 405 12.12 18.02 -3.73
CA LEU A 405 13.21 18.18 -4.67
C LEU A 405 13.30 19.66 -5.07
N ASP A 406 14.50 20.26 -4.98
CA ASP A 406 14.74 21.56 -5.59
C ASP A 406 15.10 21.32 -7.05
N GLU A 407 14.14 21.53 -7.94
CA GLU A 407 14.42 21.65 -9.37
C GLU A 407 14.59 23.14 -9.68
N GLN A 408 15.84 23.61 -9.72
CA GLN A 408 16.21 24.85 -10.39
C GLN A 408 16.91 24.53 -11.70
#